data_AF-A0A3A0G330-F1
#
_entry.id   AF-A0A3A0G330-F1
#
_cell.length_a   1.000
_cell.length_b   1.000
_cell.length_c   1.000
_cell.angle_alpha   90.00
_cell.angle_beta   90.00
_cell.angle_gamma   90.00
#
_symmetry.space_group_name_H-M   'P 1'
#
loop_
_entity.id
_entity.type
_entity.pdbx_description
1 polymer ?
#
loop_
_entity_poly.entity_id
_entity_poly.type
_entity_poly.pdbx_seq_one_letter_code
_entity_poly.pdbx_strand_id
1 'polypeptide(L)'
;MSNDQHLILTVKEVSTLLRIHRPKVYDLIKEGIIEGFKLGSDWRVKRQSVEALIGPIPEDFFGKKKVSPVNNGSGAAMGEDKKRAA
;
A
#
# COMPACT_ATOMS: atom_id res chain seq x y z
N MET A 1 1.32 3.24 19.84
CA MET A 1 0.32 2.51 19.03
C MET A 1 0.97 2.22 17.69
N SER A 2 1.37 0.97 17.48
CA SER A 2 2.09 0.52 16.28
C SER A 2 1.12 0.48 15.10
N ASN A 3 1.33 1.34 14.12
CA ASN A 3 0.49 1.39 12.93
C ASN A 3 1.05 0.40 11.90
N ASP A 4 0.81 -0.90 12.12
CA ASP A 4 1.23 -2.03 11.29
C ASP A 4 0.48 -2.14 9.95
N GLN A 5 0.05 -1.02 9.37
CA GLN A 5 -0.90 -1.04 8.24
C GLN A 5 -0.28 -1.54 6.92
N HIS A 6 1.06 -1.60 6.83
CA HIS A 6 1.76 -1.98 5.60
C HIS A 6 2.61 -3.25 5.78
N LEU A 7 1.97 -4.39 6.05
CA LEU A 7 2.68 -5.68 6.18
C LEU A 7 3.34 -6.16 4.88
N ILE A 8 2.87 -5.68 3.73
CA ILE A 8 3.27 -6.12 2.40
C ILE A 8 3.69 -4.94 1.52
N LEU A 9 4.84 -5.09 0.86
CA LEU A 9 5.42 -4.13 -0.06
C LEU A 9 5.30 -4.60 -1.51
N THR A 10 5.22 -3.64 -2.42
CA THR A 10 5.38 -3.85 -3.87
C THR A 10 6.85 -3.86 -4.25
N VAL A 11 7.18 -4.49 -5.39
CA VAL A 11 8.53 -4.43 -5.97
C VAL A 11 9.00 -2.99 -6.18
N LYS A 12 8.09 -2.07 -6.55
CA LYS A 12 8.42 -0.66 -6.71
C LYS A 12 8.84 -0.03 -5.37
N GLU A 13 8.09 -0.26 -4.30
CA GLU A 13 8.43 0.25 -2.97
C GLU A 13 9.79 -0.28 -2.51
N VAL A 14 10.04 -1.59 -2.65
CA VAL A 14 11.34 -2.19 -2.30
C VAL A 14 12.48 -1.60 -3.14
N SER A 15 12.27 -1.41 -4.45
CA SER A 15 13.28 -0.80 -5.32
C SER A 15 13.64 0.63 -4.89
N THR A 16 12.65 1.40 -4.42
CA THR A 16 12.85 2.76 -3.90
C THR A 16 13.57 2.73 -2.55
N LEU A 17 13.18 1.85 -1.64
CA LEU A 17 13.80 1.70 -0.31
C LEU A 17 15.29 1.38 -0.42
N LEU A 18 15.61 0.37 -1.23
CA LEU A 18 16.99 -0.11 -1.39
C LEU A 18 17.81 0.72 -2.39
N ARG A 19 17.18 1.69 -3.08
CA ARG A 19 17.79 2.49 -4.15
C ARG A 19 18.43 1.62 -5.26
N ILE A 20 17.72 0.59 -5.69
CA ILE A 20 18.14 -0.33 -6.75
C ILE A 20 17.11 -0.40 -7.87
N HIS A 21 17.50 -0.93 -9.03
CA HIS A 21 16.56 -1.21 -10.11
C HIS A 21 15.66 -2.40 -9.78
N ARG A 22 14.41 -2.37 -10.28
CA ARG A 22 13.41 -3.45 -10.07
C ARG A 22 13.90 -4.86 -10.43
N PRO A 23 14.65 -5.09 -11.53
CA PRO A 23 15.26 -6.39 -11.82
C PRO A 23 16.02 -6.97 -10.62
N LYS A 24 16.82 -6.14 -9.94
CA LYS A 24 17.58 -6.60 -8.78
C LYS A 24 16.70 -7.00 -7.61
N VAL A 25 15.52 -6.39 -7.45
CA VAL A 25 14.54 -6.84 -6.42
C VAL A 25 14.06 -8.26 -6.72
N TYR A 26 13.81 -8.61 -7.99
CA TYR A 26 13.44 -9.99 -8.34
C TYR A 26 14.59 -10.97 -8.10
N ASP A 27 15.83 -10.55 -8.36
CA ASP A 27 17.02 -11.36 -8.04
C ASP A 27 17.12 -11.61 -6.55
N LEU A 28 16.93 -10.59 -5.70
CA LEU A 28 16.94 -10.73 -4.24
C LEU A 28 15.86 -11.70 -3.74
N ILE A 29 14.68 -11.71 -4.37
CA ILE A 29 13.62 -12.67 -4.07
C ILE A 29 14.04 -14.09 -4.49
N LYS A 30 14.60 -14.24 -5.69
CA LYS A 30 15.05 -15.53 -6.23
C LYS A 30 16.23 -16.12 -5.42
N GLU A 31 17.12 -15.26 -4.95
CA GLU A 31 18.26 -15.58 -4.09
C GLU A 31 17.83 -15.86 -2.63
N GLY A 32 16.57 -15.58 -2.27
CA GLY A 32 16.04 -15.81 -0.92
C GLY A 32 16.50 -14.78 0.12
N ILE A 33 17.11 -13.68 -0.31
CA ILE A 33 17.59 -12.60 0.57
C ILE A 33 16.41 -11.82 1.15
N ILE A 34 15.35 -11.65 0.36
CA ILE A 34 14.08 -11.09 0.83
C ILE A 34 12.93 -12.03 0.50
N GLU A 35 12.00 -12.19 1.42
CA GLU A 35 10.83 -13.06 1.26
C GLU A 35 9.78 -12.36 0.40
N GLY A 36 9.56 -12.92 -0.80
CA GLY A 36 8.50 -12.51 -1.69
C GLY A 36 7.57 -13.67 -2.08
N PHE A 37 6.35 -13.33 -2.48
CA PHE A 37 5.41 -14.27 -3.06
C PHE A 37 4.71 -13.64 -4.27
N LYS A 38 4.30 -14.51 -5.20
CA LYS A 38 3.57 -14.11 -6.39
C LYS A 38 2.08 -14.01 -6.07
N LEU A 39 1.46 -12.89 -6.45
CA LEU A 39 0.03 -12.64 -6.31
C LEU A 39 -0.52 -12.19 -7.68
N GLY A 40 -1.14 -13.14 -8.40
CA GLY A 40 -1.53 -12.93 -9.80
C GLY A 40 -0.30 -12.72 -10.70
N SER A 41 -0.27 -11.60 -11.41
CA SER A 41 0.86 -11.22 -12.28
C SER A 41 1.98 -10.48 -11.56
N ASP A 42 1.75 -10.05 -10.31
CA ASP A 42 2.67 -9.21 -9.54
C ASP A 42 3.43 -10.00 -8.47
N TRP A 43 4.57 -9.45 -8.06
CA TRP A 43 5.27 -9.87 -6.83
C TRP A 43 4.97 -8.93 -5.67
N ARG A 44 4.90 -9.53 -4.48
CA ARG A 44 4.73 -8.86 -3.19
C ARG A 44 5.85 -9.33 -2.27
N VAL A 45 6.34 -8.43 -1.42
CA VAL A 45 7.47 -8.67 -0.50
C VAL A 45 7.01 -8.42 0.93
N LYS A 46 7.34 -9.30 1.85
CA LYS A 46 7.00 -9.10 3.27
C LYS A 46 7.80 -7.94 3.84
N ARG A 47 7.14 -6.96 4.48
CA ARG A 47 7.78 -5.80 5.12
C ARG A 47 8.89 -6.24 6.08
N GLN A 48 8.56 -7.19 6.96
CA GLN A 48 9.49 -7.70 7.98
C GLN A 48 10.79 -8.26 7.40
N SER A 49 10.75 -8.89 6.22
CA SER A 49 11.94 -9.43 5.59
C SER A 49 12.86 -8.32 5.04
N VAL A 50 12.29 -7.23 4.53
CA VAL A 50 13.07 -6.06 4.14
C VAL A 50 13.62 -5.34 5.37
N GLU A 51 12.82 -5.20 6.43
CA GLU A 51 13.27 -4.59 7.69
C GLU A 51 14.36 -5.39 8.38
N ALA A 52 14.37 -6.72 8.23
CA ALA A 52 15.48 -7.55 8.71
C ALA A 52 16.81 -7.23 8.01
N LEU A 53 16.78 -6.69 6.79
CA LEU A 53 17.97 -6.32 6.02
C LEU A 53 18.45 -4.90 6.32
N ILE A 54 17.54 -3.93 6.41
CA ILE A 54 17.88 -2.49 6.48
C ILE A 54 17.47 -1.80 7.78
N GLY A 55 16.85 -2.52 8.70
CA GLY A 55 16.21 -1.95 9.88
C GLY A 55 14.80 -1.40 9.61
N PRO A 56 14.23 -0.68 10.59
CA PRO A 56 12.86 -0.16 10.49
C PRO A 56 12.68 0.76 9.29
N ILE A 57 11.62 0.53 8.51
CA ILE A 57 11.27 1.43 7.40
C ILE A 57 10.66 2.72 7.98
N PRO A 58 11.12 3.92 7.55
CA PRO A 58 10.55 5.19 7.99
C PRO A 58 9.04 5.29 7.67
N GLU A 59 8.24 5.75 8.62
CA GLU A 59 6.77 5.82 8.46
C GLU A 59 6.33 6.80 7.36
N ASP A 60 7.12 7.84 7.11
CA ASP A 60 6.89 8.82 6.04
C ASP A 60 7.13 8.25 4.64
N PHE A 61 7.81 7.10 4.52
CA PHE A 61 8.01 6.40 3.24
C PHE A 61 6.68 6.06 2.54
N PHE A 62 5.65 5.72 3.33
CA PHE A 62 4.32 5.38 2.83
C PHE A 62 3.43 6.60 2.57
N GLY A 63 3.89 7.79 2.93
CA GLY A 63 3.16 9.05 2.89
C GLY A 63 2.99 9.60 1.48
N LYS A 64 2.17 8.94 0.65
CA LYS A 64 1.41 9.48 -0.52
C LYS A 64 0.63 8.36 -1.23
N LYS A 65 -0.33 7.74 -0.54
CA LYS A 65 -1.53 7.24 -1.21
C LYS A 65 -2.67 8.12 -0.75
N LYS A 66 -3.20 8.95 -1.65
CA LYS A 66 -4.54 9.52 -1.46
C LYS A 66 -5.47 8.31 -1.27
N VAL A 67 -5.88 8.06 -0.04
CA VAL A 67 -7.11 7.32 0.21
C VAL A 67 -8.19 8.26 -0.32
N SER A 68 -8.55 8.11 -1.60
CA SER A 68 -9.79 8.70 -2.08
C SER A 68 -10.89 8.19 -1.16
N PRO A 69 -11.72 9.05 -0.56
CA PRO A 69 -12.77 8.58 0.32
C PRO A 69 -13.64 7.63 -0.49
N VAL A 70 -13.73 6.38 -0.02
CA VAL A 70 -14.73 5.43 -0.51
C VAL A 70 -16.08 6.10 -0.26
N ASN A 71 -16.73 6.51 -1.34
CA ASN A 71 -18.04 7.15 -1.29
C ASN A 71 -19.07 6.06 -0.94
N ASN A 72 -19.28 5.79 0.35
CA ASN A 72 -20.42 5.01 0.81
C ASN A 72 -21.68 5.89 0.75
N GLY A 73 -22.09 6.23 -0.47
CA GLY A 73 -23.35 6.88 -0.74
C GLY A 73 -24.46 5.84 -0.86
N SER A 74 -25.18 5.59 0.25
CA SER A 74 -26.63 5.33 0.25
C SER A 74 -27.11 5.31 1.70
N GLY A 75 -27.23 6.49 2.28
CA GLY A 75 -27.96 6.76 3.51
C GLY A 75 -28.93 7.91 3.25
N ALA A 76 -30.21 7.63 3.45
CA ALA A 76 -31.39 8.46 3.22
C ALA A 76 -31.25 9.98 3.47
N ALA A 77 -31.86 10.77 2.57
CA ALA A 77 -32.41 12.08 2.90
C ALA A 77 -33.87 12.12 2.44
N MET A 78 -34.74 11.95 3.42
CA MET A 78 -36.19 12.12 3.34
C MET A 78 -36.52 13.60 3.56
N GLY A 79 -37.35 14.17 2.67
CA GLY A 79 -38.23 15.30 2.94
C GLY A 79 -37.61 16.71 3.00
N GLU A 80 -37.98 17.56 2.02
CA GLU A 80 -38.42 18.92 2.33
C GLU A 80 -39.41 19.41 1.26
N ASP A 81 -40.68 19.50 1.67
CA ASP A 81 -41.72 20.35 1.09
C ASP A 81 -41.21 21.78 0.88
N LYS A 82 -41.33 22.32 -0.33
CA LYS A 82 -41.47 23.76 -0.59
C LYS A 82 -42.04 24.03 -1.98
N LYS A 83 -43.36 24.29 -1.99
CA LYS A 83 -44.09 25.35 -2.69
C LYS A 83 -43.59 25.81 -4.08
N ARG A 84 -44.52 25.78 -5.05
CA ARG A 84 -44.95 26.88 -5.95
C ARG A 84 -46.17 26.35 -6.74
N ALA A 85 -47.41 26.76 -6.49
CA ALA A 85 -48.03 28.08 -6.65
C ALA A 85 -48.23 28.48 -8.11
N ALA A 86 -49.50 28.78 -8.43
CA ALA A 86 -50.12 29.32 -9.64
C ALA A 86 -50.37 28.34 -10.80
#